data_AF-A1RUF0-F1
#
_entry.id   AF-A1RUF0-F1
#
_cell.length_a   1.000
_cell.length_b   1.000
_cell.length_c   1.000
_cell.angle_alpha   90.00
_cell.angle_beta   90.00
_cell.angle_gamma   90.00
#
_symmetry.space_group_name_H-M   'P 1'
#
loop_
_entity.id
_entity.type
_entity.pdbx_description
1 polymer ?
#
loop_
_entity_poly.entity_id
_entity_poly.type
_entity_poly.pdbx_seq_one_letter_code
_entity_poly.pdbx_strand_id
1 'polypeptide(L)' 'MGMTKQKLKFYDIKAKQAFETDQYEVVEKQTARGPMLFAVAKSPYTGIKVYRLIGKKK' A
#
# COMPACT_ATOMS: atom_id res chain seq x y z
N MET A 1 10.91 1.66 -21.57
CA MET A 1 9.64 1.06 -21.10
C MET A 1 9.45 1.45 -19.64
N GLY A 2 8.45 2.28 -19.33
CA GLY A 2 8.17 2.67 -17.95
C GLY A 2 7.76 1.44 -17.15
N MET A 3 8.42 1.16 -16.03
CA MET A 3 7.99 0.10 -15.11
C MET A 3 6.62 0.47 -14.57
N THR A 4 5.56 0.00 -15.22
CA THR A 4 4.20 0.07 -14.68
C THR A 4 4.19 -0.73 -13.38
N LYS A 5 4.05 -0.03 -12.26
CA LYS A 5 3.91 -0.67 -10.94
C LYS A 5 2.74 -1.66 -11.01
N GLN A 6 2.93 -2.86 -10.45
CA GLN A 6 1.88 -3.86 -10.42
C GLN A 6 0.69 -3.34 -9.61
N LYS A 7 -0.54 -3.46 -10.12
CA LYS A 7 -1.73 -3.08 -9.36
C LYS A 7 -1.79 -3.89 -8.07
N LEU A 8 -1.93 -3.20 -6.95
CA LEU A 8 -2.10 -3.80 -5.64
C LEU A 8 -3.54 -3.57 -5.18
N LYS A 9 -4.14 -4.63 -4.64
CA LYS A 9 -5.39 -4.55 -3.87
C LYS A 9 -5.14 -3.96 -2.49
N PHE A 10 -5.91 -2.95 -2.13
CA PHE A 10 -5.97 -2.32 -0.82
C PHE A 10 -7.37 -2.51 -0.24
N TYR A 11 -7.48 -2.47 1.09
CA TYR A 11 -8.76 -2.57 1.78
C TYR A 11 -8.97 -1.33 2.65
N ASP A 12 -9.97 -0.54 2.28
CA ASP A 12 -10.40 0.60 3.08
C ASP A 12 -11.31 0.11 4.21
N ILE A 13 -10.78 0.12 5.43
CA ILE A 13 -11.51 -0.33 6.63
C ILE A 13 -12.69 0.60 6.94
N LYS A 14 -12.60 1.90 6.62
CA LYS A 14 -13.69 2.86 6.85
C LYS A 14 -14.82 2.66 5.85
N ALA A 15 -14.49 2.47 4.57
CA ALA A 15 -15.48 2.17 3.53
C ALA A 15 -15.99 0.72 3.60
N LYS A 16 -15.25 -0.17 4.27
CA LYS A 16 -15.40 -1.63 4.22
C LYS A 16 -15.38 -2.15 2.78
N GLN A 17 -14.55 -1.55 1.93
CA GLN A 17 -14.44 -1.88 0.50
C GLN A 17 -12.99 -2.05 0.07
N ALA A 18 -12.77 -2.96 -0.87
CA ALA A 18 -11.48 -3.16 -1.50
C ALA A 18 -11.37 -2.36 -2.80
N PHE A 19 -10.20 -1.85 -3.10
CA PHE A 19 -9.89 -1.21 -4.39
C PHE A 19 -8.52 -1.65 -4.88
N GLU A 20 -8.30 -1.57 -6.19
CA GLU A 20 -7.02 -1.90 -6.81
C GLU A 20 -6.42 -0.66 -7.46
N THR A 21 -5.14 -0.42 -7.20
CA THR A 21 -4.44 0.71 -7.80
C THR A 21 -2.95 0.42 -7.96
N ASP A 22 -2.36 0.97 -9.01
CA ASP A 22 -0.91 1.09 -9.25
C ASP A 22 -0.36 2.43 -8.73
N GLN A 23 -1.25 3.36 -8.37
CA GLN A 23 -0.94 4.66 -7.77
C GLN A 23 -0.73 4.50 -6.26
N TYR A 24 0.42 3.94 -5.91
CA TYR A 24 0.87 3.84 -4.52
C TYR A 24 2.35 4.18 -4.37
N GLU A 25 2.68 4.63 -3.17
CA GLU A 25 4.04 4.87 -2.72
C GLU A 25 4.51 3.66 -1.90
N VAL A 26 5.77 3.27 -2.05
CA VAL A 26 6.37 2.25 -1.19
C VAL A 26 7.20 2.98 -0.13
N VAL A 27 6.85 2.78 1.13
CA VAL A 27 7.56 3.34 2.28
C VAL A 27 8.22 2.22 3.07
N GLU A 28 9.43 2.50 3.54
CA GLU A 28 10.11 1.65 4.50
C GLU A 28 9.78 2.12 5.92
N LYS A 29 9.46 1.17 6.79
CA LYS A 29 9.31 1.43 8.22
C LYS A 29 10.11 0.44 9.04
N GLN A 30 10.84 0.96 10.02
CA GLN A 30 11.44 0.15 11.06
C GLN A 30 10.33 -0.40 11.95
N THR A 31 10.27 -1.72 12.10
CA THR A 31 9.35 -2.39 13.02
C THR A 31 10.16 -3.25 14.00
N ALA A 32 9.52 -3.77 15.04
CA ALA A 32 10.16 -4.72 15.98
C ALA A 32 10.71 -5.98 15.30
N ARG A 33 10.25 -6.31 14.08
CA ARG A 33 10.70 -7.46 13.28
C ARG A 33 11.75 -7.10 12.21
N GLY A 34 12.24 -5.85 12.21
CA GLY A 34 13.16 -5.31 11.21
C GLY A 34 12.49 -4.35 10.21
N PRO A 35 13.25 -3.89 9.19
CA PRO A 35 12.75 -3.00 8.16
C PRO A 35 11.69 -3.69 7.28
N MET A 36 10.51 -3.11 7.23
CA MET A 36 9.36 -3.58 6.45
C MET A 36 8.96 -2.58 5.39
N LEU A 37 8.54 -3.10 4.24
CA LEU A 37 8.05 -2.31 3.12
C LEU A 37 6.52 -2.30 3.12
N PHE A 38 5.95 -1.10 3.04
CA PHE A 38 4.52 -0.87 2.96
C PHE A 38 4.18 -0.12 1.68
N ALA A 39 3.22 -0.63 0.92
CA ALA A 39 2.56 0.14 -0.12
C ALA A 39 1.49 1.04 0.52
N VAL A 40 1.47 2.32 0.16
CA VAL A 40 0.56 3.33 0.69
C VAL A 40 -0.22 3.92 -0.48
N ALA A 41 -1.53 3.72 -0.47
CA ALA A 41 -2.44 4.27 -1.46
C ALA A 41 -3.48 5.16 -0.80
N LYS A 42 -3.97 6.18 -1.52
CA LYS A 42 -5.14 6.95 -1.11
C LYS A 42 -6.40 6.22 -1.56
N SER A 43 -7.30 5.95 -0.63
CA SER A 43 -8.59 5.35 -0.95
C SER A 43 -9.44 6.29 -1.82
N PRO A 44 -10.01 5.82 -2.94
CA PRO A 44 -10.95 6.61 -3.74
C PRO A 44 -12.30 6.78 -3.04
N TYR A 45 -12.60 5.96 -2.02
CA TYR A 45 -13.89 5.97 -1.32
C TYR A 45 -13.94 6.98 -0.18
N THR A 46 -12.87 7.05 0.63
CA THR A 46 -12.86 7.89 1.85
C THR A 46 -11.70 8.89 1.87
N GLY A 47 -10.79 8.83 0.90
CA GLY A 47 -9.62 9.71 0.84
C GLY A 47 -8.54 9.40 1.88
N ILE A 48 -8.70 8.37 2.72
CA ILE A 48 -7.68 8.01 3.71
C ILE A 48 -6.48 7.31 3.07
N LYS A 49 -5.33 7.41 3.74
CA LYS A 49 -4.16 6.60 3.38
C LYS A 49 -4.32 5.18 3.93
N VAL A 50 -4.27 4.19 3.04
CA VAL A 50 -4.33 2.77 3.37
C VAL A 50 -2.94 2.17 3.21
N TYR A 51 -2.46 1.49 4.24
CA TYR A 51 -1.16 0.85 4.27
C TYR A 51 -1.32 -0.65 4.05
N ARG A 52 -0.56 -1.21 3.10
CA ARG A 52 -0.47 -2.65 2.85
C ARG A 52 0.98 -3.11 3.01
N LEU A 53 1.22 -4.07 3.89
CA LEU A 53 2.52 -4.71 3.99
C LEU A 53 2.79 -5.49 2.70
N ILE A 54 3.90 -5.19 2.02
CA ILE A 54 4.29 -5.88 0.77
C ILE A 54 5.50 -6.80 0.98
N GLY A 55 6.26 -6.64 2.06
CA GLY A 55 7.34 -7.55 2.40
C GLY A 55 8.30 -6.99 3.45
N LYS A 56 9.32 -7.79 3.77
CA LYS A 56 10.50 -7.32 4.48
C LYS A 56 11.50 -6.79 3.48
N LYS A 57 12.26 -5.76 3.86
CA LYS A 57 13.42 -5.35 3.08
C LYS A 57 14.48 -6.46 3.20
N LYS A 58 15.04 -6.87 2.08
CA LYS A 58 16.08 -7.90 2.00
C LYS A 58 17.45 -7.26 2.20
#